data_AF-A0A931DWT8-F1
#
_entry.id   AF-A0A931DWT8-F1
#
_cell.length_a   1.000
_cell.length_b   1.000
_cell.length_c   1.000
_cell.angle_alpha   90.00
_cell.angle_beta   90.00
_cell.angle_gamma   90.00
#
_symmetry.space_group_name_H-M   'P 1'
#
loop_
_entity.id
_entity.type
_entity.pdbx_description
1 polymer ?
#
loop_
_entity_poly.entity_id
_entity_poly.type
_entity_poly.pdbx_seq_one_letter_code
_entity_poly.pdbx_strand_id
1 'polypeptide(L)'
;MTEFQPFPKIARLNRDILITEKLDGTNAAIAIVGHPRGVNLFPDYDRTAIVVNHATPDVEHHVYAQSRNKFITPGKTTDNYGFAGWVSDNAERLVETLGEGTHYGEWWGSGIQRGYGLTHGDKRFSLFNAHRWAHTAEGFDAIDHTKVFGLGVVPVLYAGPYSDRWIERSLTLLASRGSFATKFPKAEGIVILHIAARTSFKVTLEDDEAPAKTSPRNAHDLLPQTTDEAAA
;
A
#
# COMPACT_ATOMS: atom_id res chain seq x y z
N MET A 1 -35.27 7.91 18.09
CA MET A 1 -34.41 8.93 18.73
C MET A 1 -33.29 9.24 17.77
N THR A 2 -32.93 10.50 17.58
CA THR A 2 -31.77 10.87 16.75
C THR A 2 -30.51 10.62 17.58
N GLU A 3 -29.55 9.85 17.05
CA GLU A 3 -28.25 9.67 17.70
C GLU A 3 -27.46 10.98 17.71
N PHE A 4 -26.80 11.26 18.83
CA PHE A 4 -25.87 12.38 18.93
C PHE A 4 -24.65 12.13 18.03
N GLN A 5 -24.34 13.10 17.16
CA GLN A 5 -23.18 13.06 16.27
C GLN A 5 -22.20 14.16 16.67
N PRO A 6 -21.03 13.84 17.24
CA PRO A 6 -20.06 14.86 17.64
C PRO A 6 -19.43 15.53 16.42
N PHE A 7 -19.09 16.81 16.55
CA PHE A 7 -18.29 17.50 15.54
C PHE A 7 -16.85 16.93 15.52
N PRO A 8 -16.29 16.58 14.35
CA PRO A 8 -14.95 15.99 14.27
C PRO A 8 -13.88 16.98 14.72
N LYS A 9 -12.78 16.44 15.25
CA LYS A 9 -11.61 17.27 15.61
C LYS A 9 -11.00 17.89 14.36
N ILE A 10 -10.66 19.17 14.44
CA ILE A 10 -9.94 19.89 13.38
C ILE A 10 -8.44 19.74 13.62
N ALA A 11 -7.74 19.13 12.66
CA ALA A 11 -6.28 18.99 12.70
C ALA A 11 -5.59 20.33 12.38
N ARG A 12 -4.39 20.53 12.97
CA ARG A 12 -3.56 21.71 12.66
C ARG A 12 -2.79 21.46 11.38
N LEU A 13 -2.91 22.35 10.40
CA LEU A 13 -2.27 22.26 9.07
C LEU A 13 -0.74 22.20 9.13
N ASN A 14 -0.11 23.00 10.00
CA ASN A 14 1.35 23.14 10.04
C ASN A 14 2.04 22.02 10.85
N ARG A 15 1.59 20.77 10.66
CA ARG A 15 2.20 19.57 11.24
C ARG A 15 2.97 18.83 10.15
N ASP A 16 3.70 17.80 10.56
CA ASP A 16 4.51 17.06 9.59
C ASP A 16 3.65 16.39 8.52
N ILE A 17 4.21 16.32 7.33
CA ILE A 17 3.70 15.64 6.16
C ILE A 17 4.73 14.64 5.64
N LEU A 18 4.23 13.62 4.96
CA LEU A 18 5.00 12.69 4.16
C LEU A 18 4.51 12.77 2.72
N ILE A 19 5.40 13.11 1.79
CA ILE A 19 5.11 13.19 0.36
C ILE A 19 5.73 11.98 -0.33
N THR A 20 4.91 11.18 -1.00
CA THR A 20 5.35 10.05 -1.82
C THR A 20 4.96 10.26 -3.27
N GLU A 21 5.66 9.60 -4.19
CA GLU A 21 5.16 9.47 -5.56
C GLU A 21 3.81 8.76 -5.55
N LYS A 22 2.85 9.29 -6.33
CA LYS A 22 1.61 8.60 -6.65
C LYS A 22 1.87 7.68 -7.85
N LEU A 23 1.62 6.40 -7.65
CA LEU A 23 1.68 5.41 -8.71
C LEU A 23 0.29 5.17 -9.29
N ASP A 24 0.23 5.09 -10.62
CA ASP A 24 -0.98 4.87 -11.40
C ASP A 24 -1.10 3.39 -11.75
N GLY A 25 -1.72 2.64 -10.85
CA GLY A 25 -1.96 1.21 -11.01
C GLY A 25 -3.36 0.84 -10.55
N THR A 26 -3.43 -0.15 -9.67
CA THR A 26 -4.65 -0.51 -8.97
C THR A 26 -4.36 -0.72 -7.50
N ASN A 27 -5.24 -0.19 -6.64
CA ASN A 27 -5.13 -0.38 -5.20
C ASN A 27 -5.22 -1.88 -4.85
N ALA A 28 -4.28 -2.32 -4.03
CA ALA A 28 -4.22 -3.68 -3.57
C ALA A 28 -3.72 -3.78 -2.11
N ALA A 29 -4.00 -4.91 -1.47
CA ALA A 29 -3.50 -5.21 -0.14
C ALA A 29 -3.20 -6.71 0.04
N ILE A 30 -2.27 -7.00 0.93
CA ILE A 30 -1.95 -8.35 1.38
C ILE A 30 -2.30 -8.43 2.87
N ALA A 31 -3.24 -9.29 3.25
CA ALA A 31 -3.52 -9.55 4.66
C ALA A 31 -2.86 -10.87 5.08
N ILE A 32 -2.20 -10.88 6.23
CA ILE A 32 -1.52 -12.03 6.80
C ILE A 32 -2.03 -12.20 8.23
N VAL A 33 -2.66 -13.34 8.50
CA VAL A 33 -3.28 -13.64 9.80
C VAL A 33 -2.73 -14.96 10.34
N GLY A 34 -2.15 -14.94 11.53
CA GLY A 34 -1.73 -16.15 12.23
C GLY A 34 -2.90 -16.86 12.90
N HIS A 35 -2.97 -18.18 12.75
CA HIS A 35 -3.92 -19.03 13.44
C HIS A 35 -3.19 -20.20 14.12
N PRO A 36 -3.65 -20.64 15.30
CA PRO A 36 -3.20 -21.92 15.83
C PRO A 36 -3.46 -23.03 14.81
N ARG A 37 -2.47 -23.89 14.60
CA ARG A 37 -2.56 -24.91 13.57
C ARG A 37 -3.68 -25.89 13.87
N GLY A 38 -4.49 -26.20 12.87
CA GLY A 38 -5.57 -27.21 12.97
C GLY A 38 -6.84 -26.77 13.70
N VAL A 39 -6.97 -25.50 14.10
CA VAL A 39 -8.19 -24.99 14.77
C VAL A 39 -9.15 -24.26 13.82
N ASN A 40 -8.79 -24.09 12.54
CA ASN A 40 -9.66 -23.40 11.60
C ASN A 40 -10.73 -24.38 11.06
N LEU A 41 -11.90 -24.37 11.70
CA LEU A 41 -12.96 -25.37 11.53
C LEU A 41 -13.87 -25.12 10.30
N PHE A 42 -13.70 -24.02 9.59
CA PHE A 42 -14.53 -23.65 8.44
C PHE A 42 -13.71 -23.38 7.17
N PRO A 43 -14.23 -23.74 5.97
CA PRO A 43 -13.56 -23.42 4.72
C PRO A 43 -13.66 -21.92 4.46
N ASP A 44 -12.51 -21.25 4.53
CA ASP A 44 -12.35 -19.89 4.03
C ASP A 44 -11.82 -19.95 2.59
N TYR A 45 -12.71 -19.55 1.68
CA TYR A 45 -12.55 -19.59 0.22
C TYR A 45 -11.89 -18.34 -0.35
N ASP A 46 -11.76 -17.28 0.43
CA ASP A 46 -11.12 -16.02 0.02
C ASP A 46 -9.60 -16.05 0.28
N ARG A 47 -9.11 -17.06 1.01
CA ARG A 47 -7.68 -17.30 1.21
C ARG A 47 -6.96 -17.56 -0.10
N THR A 48 -5.82 -16.90 -0.23
CA THR A 48 -4.89 -17.07 -1.34
C THR A 48 -3.90 -18.20 -1.06
N ALA A 49 -3.39 -18.29 0.19
CA ALA A 49 -2.46 -19.34 0.59
C ALA A 49 -2.50 -19.60 2.10
N ILE A 50 -1.98 -20.77 2.52
CA ILE A 50 -1.68 -21.11 3.91
C ILE A 50 -0.18 -21.40 3.99
N VAL A 51 0.52 -20.73 4.89
CA VAL A 51 1.96 -20.86 5.10
C VAL A 51 2.21 -21.38 6.51
N VAL A 52 3.00 -22.44 6.63
CA VAL A 52 3.45 -22.96 7.93
C VAL A 52 4.96 -22.76 7.99
N ASN A 53 5.42 -21.92 8.92
CA ASN A 53 6.85 -21.67 9.10
C ASN A 53 7.44 -22.73 10.05
N HIS A 54 8.59 -23.30 9.69
CA HIS A 54 9.33 -24.26 10.52
C HIS A 54 9.73 -23.70 11.91
N ALA A 55 9.90 -22.38 12.04
CA ALA A 55 10.22 -21.72 13.30
C ALA A 55 9.02 -21.62 14.25
N THR A 56 7.79 -21.68 13.74
CA THR A 56 6.53 -21.60 14.51
C THR A 56 5.58 -22.72 14.07
N PRO A 57 5.91 -23.99 14.34
CA PRO A 57 5.20 -25.15 13.76
C PRO A 57 3.74 -25.26 14.20
N ASP A 58 3.38 -24.60 15.30
CA ASP A 58 2.04 -24.56 15.89
C ASP A 58 1.18 -23.40 15.36
N VAL A 59 1.72 -22.56 14.47
CA VAL A 59 1.02 -21.43 13.84
C VAL A 59 1.01 -21.61 12.33
N GLU A 60 -0.17 -21.49 11.73
CA GLU A 60 -0.34 -21.37 10.28
C GLU A 60 -0.78 -19.94 9.93
N HIS A 61 -0.13 -19.34 8.94
CA HIS A 61 -0.43 -18.00 8.46
C HIS A 61 -1.34 -18.10 7.25
N HIS A 62 -2.48 -17.44 7.31
CA HIS A 62 -3.45 -17.37 6.22
C HIS A 62 -3.20 -16.06 5.48
N VAL A 63 -2.94 -16.17 4.18
CA VAL A 63 -2.57 -15.04 3.32
C VAL A 63 -3.72 -14.74 2.38
N TYR A 64 -4.09 -13.47 2.27
CA TYR A 64 -5.18 -12.99 1.44
C TYR A 64 -4.69 -11.89 0.52
N ALA A 65 -5.07 -11.97 -0.75
CA ALA A 65 -4.97 -10.86 -1.68
C ALA A 65 -6.27 -10.07 -1.70
N GLN A 66 -6.16 -8.75 -1.72
CA GLN A 66 -7.30 -7.84 -1.70
C GLN A 66 -7.14 -6.76 -2.77
N SER A 67 -8.24 -6.43 -3.43
CA SER A 67 -8.43 -5.18 -4.20
C SER A 67 -9.09 -4.13 -3.31
N ARG A 68 -9.28 -2.90 -3.80
CA ARG A 68 -9.88 -1.81 -3.00
C ARG A 68 -11.08 -2.17 -2.11
N ASN A 69 -12.01 -2.98 -2.60
CA ASN A 69 -13.29 -3.22 -1.92
C ASN A 69 -13.62 -4.70 -1.66
N LYS A 70 -12.72 -5.63 -1.99
CA LYS A 70 -12.98 -7.07 -1.83
C LYS A 70 -11.70 -7.90 -1.83
N PHE A 71 -11.75 -9.06 -1.18
CA PHE A 71 -10.79 -10.13 -1.40
C PHE A 71 -10.88 -10.66 -2.83
N ILE A 72 -9.74 -11.13 -3.32
CA ILE A 72 -9.56 -11.67 -4.66
C ILE A 72 -8.71 -12.94 -4.58
N THR A 73 -8.92 -13.86 -5.50
CA THR A 73 -8.27 -15.17 -5.48
C THR A 73 -7.60 -15.45 -6.82
N PRO A 74 -6.53 -16.27 -6.84
CA PRO A 74 -5.87 -16.64 -8.09
C PRO A 74 -6.85 -17.24 -9.09
N GLY A 75 -6.72 -16.89 -10.37
CA GLY A 75 -7.51 -17.46 -11.45
C GLY A 75 -8.18 -16.42 -12.33
N LYS A 76 -9.18 -16.86 -13.12
CA LYS A 76 -9.77 -16.02 -14.17
C LYS A 76 -10.94 -15.14 -13.72
N THR A 77 -11.49 -15.39 -12.53
CA THR A 77 -12.77 -14.81 -12.10
C THR A 77 -12.61 -13.56 -11.25
N THR A 78 -11.72 -13.59 -10.26
CA THR A 78 -11.58 -12.52 -9.26
C THR A 78 -10.21 -11.86 -9.25
N ASP A 79 -9.19 -12.49 -9.84
CA ASP A 79 -7.83 -11.97 -9.86
C ASP A 79 -7.74 -10.60 -10.57
N ASN A 80 -7.08 -9.65 -9.91
CA ASN A 80 -6.92 -8.29 -10.39
C ASN A 80 -5.54 -8.13 -11.03
N TYR A 81 -5.47 -8.31 -12.34
CA TYR A 81 -4.22 -8.25 -13.13
C TYR A 81 -3.13 -9.21 -12.62
N GLY A 82 -3.50 -10.38 -12.12
CA GLY A 82 -2.56 -11.40 -11.64
C GLY A 82 -1.98 -11.11 -10.26
N PHE A 83 -2.51 -10.14 -9.52
CA PHE A 83 -2.04 -9.83 -8.17
C PHE A 83 -2.25 -11.00 -7.21
N ALA A 84 -3.43 -11.64 -7.24
CA ALA A 84 -3.70 -12.75 -6.33
C ALA A 84 -2.80 -13.95 -6.65
N GLY A 85 -2.59 -14.24 -7.93
CA GLY A 85 -1.57 -15.21 -8.36
C GLY A 85 -0.17 -14.88 -7.84
N TRP A 86 0.29 -13.64 -8.00
CA TRP A 86 1.60 -13.21 -7.49
C TRP A 86 1.72 -13.33 -5.97
N VAL A 87 0.66 -13.02 -5.21
CA VAL A 87 0.63 -13.22 -3.75
C VAL A 87 0.72 -14.71 -3.41
N SER A 88 -0.02 -15.57 -4.10
CA SER A 88 0.04 -17.03 -3.92
C SER A 88 1.45 -17.58 -4.15
N ASP A 89 2.09 -17.19 -5.25
CA ASP A 89 3.41 -17.67 -5.65
C ASP A 89 4.53 -17.22 -4.70
N ASN A 90 4.30 -16.14 -3.95
CA ASN A 90 5.27 -15.55 -3.03
C ASN A 90 4.88 -15.65 -1.55
N ALA A 91 3.81 -16.38 -1.22
CA ALA A 91 3.16 -16.32 0.10
C ALA A 91 4.13 -16.56 1.27
N GLU A 92 4.99 -17.58 1.19
CA GLU A 92 5.97 -17.90 2.25
C GLU A 92 6.94 -16.73 2.50
N ARG A 93 7.56 -16.22 1.43
CA ARG A 93 8.49 -15.09 1.52
C ARG A 93 7.79 -13.80 1.95
N LEU A 94 6.53 -13.62 1.58
CA LEU A 94 5.72 -12.48 2.02
C LEU A 94 5.43 -12.55 3.53
N VAL A 95 5.11 -13.73 4.08
CA VAL A 95 4.97 -13.92 5.53
C VAL A 95 6.26 -13.59 6.25
N GLU A 96 7.41 -14.08 5.76
CA GLU A 96 8.71 -13.78 6.36
C GLU A 96 9.10 -12.29 6.27
N THR A 97 8.74 -11.64 5.17
CA THR A 97 9.19 -10.27 4.87
C THR A 97 8.27 -9.22 5.51
N LEU A 98 6.96 -9.42 5.47
CA LEU A 98 5.97 -8.45 5.90
C LEU A 98 5.44 -8.72 7.32
N GLY A 99 5.43 -9.98 7.74
CA GLY A 99 4.81 -10.42 8.98
C GLY A 99 3.29 -10.25 8.99
N GLU A 100 2.66 -10.58 10.12
CA GLU A 100 1.22 -10.43 10.32
C GLU A 100 0.75 -8.97 10.14
N GLY A 101 -0.51 -8.83 9.72
CA GLY A 101 -1.18 -7.56 9.49
C GLY A 101 -1.66 -7.39 8.04
N THR A 102 -2.28 -6.24 7.78
CA THR A 102 -2.75 -5.86 6.44
C THR A 102 -1.80 -4.85 5.85
N HIS A 103 -1.27 -5.13 4.65
CA HIS A 103 -0.23 -4.34 4.00
C HIS A 103 -0.79 -3.75 2.71
N TYR A 104 -1.17 -2.47 2.74
CA TYR A 104 -1.71 -1.76 1.56
C TYR A 104 -0.61 -1.22 0.67
N GLY A 105 -0.85 -1.26 -0.63
CA GLY A 105 0.04 -0.72 -1.64
C GLY A 105 -0.65 -0.54 -2.99
N GLU A 106 0.16 -0.17 -3.97
CA GLU A 106 -0.23 -0.10 -5.37
C GLU A 106 0.29 -1.32 -6.12
N TRP A 107 -0.58 -2.00 -6.86
CA TRP A 107 -0.18 -2.98 -7.87
C TRP A 107 -0.11 -2.30 -9.24
N TRP A 108 1.08 -2.24 -9.84
CA TRP A 108 1.34 -1.45 -11.04
C TRP A 108 2.35 -2.13 -11.97
N GLY A 109 2.43 -1.66 -13.21
CA GLY A 109 3.36 -2.19 -14.20
C GLY A 109 2.68 -2.72 -15.46
N SER A 110 3.34 -3.64 -16.15
CA SER A 110 2.98 -4.08 -17.51
C SER A 110 1.50 -4.44 -17.64
N GLY A 111 0.76 -3.76 -18.50
CA GLY A 111 -0.67 -4.01 -18.72
C GLY A 111 -1.62 -3.45 -17.66
N ILE A 112 -1.14 -2.59 -16.74
CA ILE A 112 -1.93 -1.89 -15.73
C ILE A 112 -1.75 -0.37 -15.92
N GLN A 113 -2.84 0.34 -16.23
CA GLN A 113 -2.88 1.80 -16.40
C GLN A 113 -1.67 2.34 -17.19
N ARG A 114 -0.84 3.22 -16.60
CA ARG A 114 0.34 3.83 -17.25
C ARG A 114 1.41 2.82 -17.68
N GLY A 115 1.40 1.61 -17.12
CA GLY A 115 2.35 0.54 -17.45
C GLY A 115 3.79 0.79 -16.98
N TYR A 116 4.17 2.06 -16.78
CA TYR A 116 5.48 2.52 -16.32
C TYR A 116 6.66 1.99 -17.15
N GLY A 117 6.42 1.69 -18.42
CA GLY A 117 7.44 1.13 -19.32
C GLY A 117 7.85 -0.30 -18.99
N LEU A 118 7.17 -0.98 -18.05
CA LEU A 118 7.43 -2.37 -17.72
C LEU A 118 6.82 -3.28 -18.79
N THR A 119 7.60 -4.25 -19.26
CA THR A 119 7.25 -5.14 -20.36
C THR A 119 7.24 -6.60 -19.90
N HIS A 120 6.79 -7.50 -20.78
CA HIS A 120 6.81 -8.95 -20.54
C HIS A 120 6.09 -9.39 -19.25
N GLY A 121 5.07 -8.64 -18.84
CA GLY A 121 4.28 -8.97 -17.65
C GLY A 121 4.90 -8.50 -16.33
N ASP A 122 6.06 -7.83 -16.33
CA ASP A 122 6.69 -7.27 -15.13
C ASP A 122 5.72 -6.31 -14.43
N LYS A 123 5.38 -6.64 -13.19
CA LYS A 123 4.47 -5.91 -12.31
C LYS A 123 5.09 -5.87 -10.91
N ARG A 124 4.76 -4.80 -10.20
CA ARG A 124 5.34 -4.49 -8.89
C ARG A 124 4.24 -4.11 -7.92
N PHE A 125 4.44 -4.49 -6.67
CA PHE A 125 3.61 -4.11 -5.54
C PHE A 125 4.39 -3.15 -4.64
N SER A 126 3.98 -1.89 -4.59
CA SER A 126 4.66 -0.86 -3.79
C SER A 126 3.80 -0.45 -2.59
N LEU A 127 4.29 -0.74 -1.38
CA LEU A 127 3.61 -0.46 -0.12
C LEU A 127 3.47 1.04 0.13
N PHE A 128 2.32 1.46 0.66
CA PHE A 128 2.04 2.86 1.01
C PHE A 128 2.61 3.30 2.35
N ASN A 129 2.79 2.37 3.29
CA ASN A 129 3.24 2.70 4.65
C ASN A 129 4.75 2.93 4.71
N ALA A 130 5.23 3.93 3.96
CA ALA A 130 6.65 4.19 3.83
C ALA A 130 7.29 4.54 5.18
N HIS A 131 6.59 5.15 6.15
CA HIS A 131 7.17 5.39 7.47
C HIS A 131 7.56 4.10 8.21
N ARG A 132 6.73 3.04 8.14
CA ARG A 132 7.06 1.73 8.72
C ARG A 132 8.25 1.09 8.03
N TRP A 133 8.37 1.31 6.71
CA TRP A 133 9.30 0.56 5.85
C TRP A 133 10.52 1.36 5.36
N ALA A 134 10.63 2.65 5.71
CA ALA A 134 11.72 3.55 5.30
C ALA A 134 12.66 3.95 6.44
N HIS A 135 12.39 3.56 7.69
CA HIS A 135 13.22 3.93 8.84
C HIS A 135 13.96 2.72 9.41
N THR A 136 15.11 2.40 8.82
CA THR A 136 16.23 1.79 9.56
C THR A 136 17.41 2.77 9.53
N ALA A 137 18.32 2.64 10.50
CA ALA A 137 19.47 3.54 10.69
C ALA A 137 20.45 3.60 9.49
N GLU A 138 20.24 2.77 8.47
CA GLU A 138 21.14 2.63 7.31
C GLU A 138 20.53 3.11 5.96
N GLY A 139 19.32 3.67 5.95
CA GLY A 139 18.72 4.27 4.75
C GLY A 139 17.36 3.70 4.37
N PHE A 140 16.95 3.97 3.12
CA PHE A 140 15.58 3.80 2.58
C PHE A 140 15.13 2.34 2.33
N ASP A 141 15.77 1.31 2.90
CA ASP A 141 15.44 -0.10 2.63
C ASP A 141 15.24 -0.89 3.94
N ALA A 142 14.11 -0.70 4.64
CA ALA A 142 13.76 -1.61 5.76
C ALA A 142 13.21 -2.95 5.28
N ILE A 143 12.81 -3.04 4.00
CA ILE A 143 12.38 -4.28 3.36
C ILE A 143 13.54 -4.81 2.53
N ASP A 144 13.91 -6.07 2.73
CA ASP A 144 14.82 -6.76 1.84
C ASP A 144 14.11 -7.07 0.51
N HIS A 145 14.15 -6.11 -0.41
CA HIS A 145 13.55 -6.19 -1.75
C HIS A 145 14.11 -7.34 -2.60
N THR A 146 15.19 -8.00 -2.18
CA THR A 146 15.74 -9.16 -2.87
C THR A 146 14.96 -10.44 -2.57
N LYS A 147 14.22 -10.50 -1.47
CA LYS A 147 13.45 -11.70 -1.07
C LYS A 147 12.23 -11.92 -1.95
N VAL A 148 11.55 -10.85 -2.34
CA VAL A 148 10.31 -10.94 -3.12
C VAL A 148 10.42 -10.02 -4.33
N PHE A 149 10.65 -10.61 -5.50
CA PHE A 149 10.75 -9.85 -6.74
C PHE A 149 9.44 -9.07 -7.00
N GLY A 150 9.59 -7.77 -7.23
CA GLY A 150 8.47 -6.86 -7.47
C GLY A 150 7.86 -6.26 -6.20
N LEU A 151 8.26 -6.68 -5.00
CA LEU A 151 7.85 -6.01 -3.76
C LEU A 151 8.69 -4.75 -3.53
N GLY A 152 8.04 -3.64 -3.23
CA GLY A 152 8.62 -2.32 -3.09
C GLY A 152 7.94 -1.47 -2.02
N VAL A 153 8.46 -0.27 -1.80
CA VAL A 153 7.77 0.83 -1.11
C VAL A 153 7.58 1.97 -2.12
N VAL A 154 6.50 2.74 -2.01
CA VAL A 154 6.36 3.94 -2.85
C VAL A 154 7.52 4.92 -2.58
N PRO A 155 8.11 5.55 -3.61
CA PRO A 155 9.21 6.49 -3.41
C PRO A 155 8.81 7.65 -2.50
N VAL A 156 9.59 7.90 -1.45
CA VAL A 156 9.45 9.07 -0.58
C VAL A 156 10.18 10.25 -1.21
N LEU A 157 9.46 11.36 -1.42
CA LEU A 157 10.00 12.59 -1.99
C LEU A 157 10.32 13.64 -0.92
N TYR A 158 9.60 13.60 0.20
CA TYR A 158 9.81 14.50 1.34
C TYR A 158 9.16 13.94 2.61
N ALA A 159 9.81 14.15 3.77
CA ALA A 159 9.24 13.92 5.09
C ALA A 159 9.68 15.04 6.03
N GLY A 160 8.72 15.69 6.70
CA GLY A 160 9.00 16.80 7.61
C GLY A 160 7.85 17.80 7.71
N PRO A 161 8.08 19.01 8.27
CA PRO A 161 7.04 20.01 8.47
C PRO A 161 6.30 20.39 7.18
N TYR A 162 4.98 20.63 7.29
CA TYR A 162 4.18 21.16 6.18
C TYR A 162 4.83 22.40 5.55
N SER A 163 4.89 22.42 4.21
CA SER A 163 5.34 23.56 3.43
C SER A 163 4.91 23.41 1.98
N ASP A 164 4.20 24.40 1.45
CA ASP A 164 3.80 24.46 0.03
C ASP A 164 5.01 24.32 -0.91
N ARG A 165 6.14 24.94 -0.52
CA ARG A 165 7.41 24.81 -1.26
C ARG A 165 7.87 23.36 -1.47
N TRP A 166 7.67 22.48 -0.49
CA TRP A 166 8.07 21.07 -0.63
C TRP A 166 7.10 20.29 -1.51
N ILE A 167 5.81 20.63 -1.47
CA ILE A 167 4.78 20.10 -2.38
C ILE A 167 5.11 20.47 -3.83
N GLU A 168 5.32 21.76 -4.12
CA GLU A 168 5.68 22.27 -5.45
C GLU A 168 7.00 21.67 -5.96
N ARG A 169 8.00 21.56 -5.08
CA ARG A 169 9.29 20.95 -5.43
C ARG A 169 9.13 19.47 -5.80
N SER A 170 8.35 18.70 -5.07
CA SER A 170 8.10 17.29 -5.37
C SER A 170 7.41 17.12 -6.73
N LEU A 171 6.40 17.94 -7.03
CA LEU A 171 5.75 17.96 -8.35
C LEU A 171 6.73 18.35 -9.47
N THR A 172 7.55 19.38 -9.25
CA THR A 172 8.56 19.83 -10.22
C THR A 172 9.61 18.75 -10.49
N LEU A 173 10.03 18.00 -9.46
CA LEU A 173 10.95 16.88 -9.60
C LEU A 173 10.33 15.78 -10.47
N LEU A 174 9.09 15.38 -10.20
CA LEU A 174 8.40 14.36 -10.99
C LEU A 174 8.13 14.82 -12.43
N ALA A 175 7.76 16.08 -12.64
CA ALA A 175 7.52 16.63 -13.97
C ALA A 175 8.81 16.68 -14.82
N SER A 176 9.95 16.99 -14.20
CA SER A 176 11.23 17.14 -14.91
C SER A 176 12.03 15.85 -15.05
N ARG A 177 11.88 14.91 -14.10
CA ARG A 177 12.67 13.67 -14.04
C ARG A 177 11.87 12.41 -14.32
N GLY A 178 10.54 12.49 -14.33
CA GLY A 178 9.66 11.34 -14.39
C GLY A 178 9.55 10.61 -13.06
N SER A 179 9.11 9.35 -13.13
CA SER A 179 8.94 8.45 -12.00
C SER A 179 10.26 8.14 -11.31
N PHE A 180 10.24 8.09 -9.98
CA PHE A 180 11.34 7.63 -9.15
C PHE A 180 11.22 6.13 -8.86
N ALA A 181 10.03 5.53 -9.04
CA ALA A 181 9.82 4.10 -8.90
C ALA A 181 10.44 3.28 -10.04
N THR A 182 10.58 3.88 -11.22
CA THR A 182 11.28 3.28 -12.37
C THR A 182 11.65 4.37 -13.39
N LYS A 183 12.53 4.06 -14.35
CA LYS A 183 12.87 4.97 -15.45
C LYS A 183 11.68 5.14 -16.40
N PHE A 184 10.76 6.03 -16.05
CA PHE A 184 9.56 6.33 -16.84
C PHE A 184 9.28 7.83 -16.83
N PRO A 185 9.16 8.50 -17.99
CA PRO A 185 9.14 9.96 -18.06
C PRO A 185 7.86 10.60 -17.52
N LYS A 186 6.75 9.85 -17.42
CA LYS A 186 5.43 10.39 -17.07
C LYS A 186 4.94 9.89 -15.71
N ALA A 187 5.43 10.49 -14.63
CA ALA A 187 4.87 10.28 -13.29
C ALA A 187 3.40 10.75 -13.24
N GLU A 188 2.61 10.18 -12.31
CA GLU A 188 1.21 10.58 -12.16
C GLU A 188 1.06 11.83 -11.28
N GLY A 189 1.81 11.89 -10.19
CA GLY A 189 1.68 12.96 -9.20
C GLY A 189 2.23 12.56 -7.84
N ILE A 190 1.70 13.16 -6.79
CA ILE A 190 2.11 12.90 -5.40
C ILE A 190 0.91 12.53 -4.51
N VAL A 191 1.21 11.81 -3.45
CA VAL A 191 0.33 11.64 -2.28
C VAL A 191 0.97 12.35 -1.10
N ILE A 192 0.17 13.13 -0.37
CA ILE A 192 0.60 13.90 0.80
C ILE A 192 -0.16 13.34 2.00
N LEU A 193 0.50 12.54 2.83
CA LEU A 193 -0.04 12.13 4.13
C LEU A 193 0.18 13.25 5.13
N HIS A 194 -0.89 13.82 5.67
CA HIS A 194 -0.81 14.79 6.76
C HIS A 194 -0.90 14.08 8.10
N ILE A 195 0.20 14.04 8.86
CA ILE A 195 0.36 13.15 10.02
C ILE A 195 -0.68 13.42 11.11
N ALA A 196 -0.89 14.70 11.47
CA ALA A 196 -1.87 15.03 12.52
C ALA A 196 -3.34 14.90 12.10
N ALA A 197 -3.64 15.03 10.82
CA ALA A 197 -4.99 14.83 10.28
C ALA A 197 -5.27 13.35 10.02
N ARG A 198 -4.22 12.51 9.98
CA ARG A 198 -4.35 11.09 9.66
C ARG A 198 -5.15 10.91 8.37
N THR A 199 -4.83 11.71 7.36
CA THR A 199 -5.55 11.76 6.09
C THR A 199 -4.56 12.08 5.00
N SER A 200 -4.77 11.47 3.83
CA SER A 200 -3.96 11.70 2.65
C SER A 200 -4.70 12.54 1.63
N PHE A 201 -3.95 13.43 0.98
CA PHE A 201 -4.36 14.20 -0.18
C PHE A 201 -3.53 13.75 -1.38
N LYS A 202 -4.00 14.03 -2.58
CA LYS A 202 -3.22 13.79 -3.80
C LYS A 202 -3.21 15.03 -4.66
N VAL A 203 -2.15 15.18 -5.43
CA VAL A 203 -2.05 16.18 -6.50
C VAL A 203 -1.51 15.46 -7.73
N THR A 204 -2.22 15.50 -8.86
CA THR A 204 -1.79 14.92 -10.13
C THR A 204 -1.13 15.97 -11.03
N LEU A 205 -0.14 15.57 -11.82
CA LEU A 205 0.53 16.46 -12.77
C LEU A 205 -0.36 16.81 -13.97
N GLU A 206 -1.29 15.90 -14.28
CA GLU A 206 -2.29 16.03 -15.35
C GLU A 206 -3.67 15.89 -14.71
N ASP A 207 -4.65 16.69 -15.16
CA ASP A 207 -6.08 16.59 -14.78
C ASP A 207 -6.40 16.65 -13.27
N ASP A 208 -5.66 17.42 -12.47
CA ASP A 208 -5.85 17.48 -11.00
C ASP A 208 -7.25 17.98 -10.57
N GLU A 209 -7.81 18.90 -11.35
CA GLU A 209 -9.14 19.47 -11.12
C GLU A 209 -10.29 18.50 -11.48
N ALA A 210 -9.98 17.34 -12.09
CA ALA A 210 -10.99 16.37 -12.46
C ALA A 210 -11.62 15.74 -11.19
N PRO A 211 -12.96 15.68 -11.10
CA PRO A 211 -13.63 15.11 -9.94
C PRO A 211 -13.18 13.67 -9.72
N ALA A 212 -12.87 13.32 -8.47
CA ALA A 212 -12.52 11.95 -8.12
C ALA A 212 -13.63 11.00 -8.58
N LYS A 213 -13.27 9.96 -9.35
CA LYS A 213 -14.20 8.88 -9.72
C LYS A 213 -14.69 8.24 -8.42
N THR A 214 -15.91 8.55 -8.00
CA THR A 214 -16.45 8.16 -6.69
C THR A 214 -16.73 6.66 -6.65
N SER A 215 -16.01 5.93 -5.81
CA SER A 215 -16.53 4.74 -5.14
C SER A 215 -17.09 5.16 -3.77
N PRO A 216 -18.11 4.47 -3.23
CA PRO A 216 -18.65 4.80 -1.90
C PRO A 216 -17.50 4.80 -0.87
N ARG A 217 -17.31 5.92 -0.19
CA ARG A 217 -16.24 6.09 0.81
C ARG A 217 -16.61 5.30 2.06
N ASN A 218 -15.91 4.21 2.35
CA ASN A 218 -15.92 3.64 3.69
C ASN A 218 -14.92 4.42 4.57
N ALA A 219 -15.33 4.79 5.78
CA ALA A 219 -14.54 5.58 6.72
C ALA A 219 -13.20 4.92 7.14
N HIS A 220 -12.98 3.67 6.77
CA HIS A 220 -11.75 2.91 7.03
C HIS A 220 -10.62 3.16 6.00
N ASP A 221 -10.91 3.73 4.83
CA ASP A 221 -9.92 3.90 3.74
C ASP A 221 -8.89 5.03 3.98
N LEU A 222 -9.01 5.79 5.08
CA LEU A 222 -8.21 6.99 5.34
C LEU A 222 -7.35 6.92 6.61
N LEU A 223 -7.36 5.84 7.38
CA LEU A 223 -6.57 5.79 8.60
C LEU A 223 -5.11 5.39 8.26
N PRO A 224 -4.08 6.15 8.68
CA PRO A 224 -2.76 5.57 8.85
C PRO A 224 -2.92 4.42 9.84
N GLN A 225 -2.29 3.31 9.52
CA GLN A 225 -2.36 2.09 10.30
C GLN A 225 -2.01 2.41 11.75
N THR A 226 -2.95 2.21 12.66
CA THR A 226 -2.63 2.12 14.09
C THR A 226 -1.76 0.88 14.25
N THR A 227 -0.51 1.07 14.66
CA THR A 227 0.21 0.02 15.37
C THR A 227 -0.62 -0.29 16.62
N ASP A 228 -1.08 -1.53 16.74
CA ASP A 228 -1.41 -2.08 18.04
C ASP A 228 -0.10 -2.17 18.84
N GLU A 229 0.26 -1.06 19.48
CA GLU A 229 1.19 -1.03 20.60
C GLU A 229 0.56 -0.19 21.70
N ALA A 230 -0.27 -0.85 22.50
CA ALA A 230 -0.52 -0.51 23.90
C ALA A 230 -1.19 -1.70 24.61
N ALA A 231 -0.40 -2.74 24.86
CA ALA A 231 -0.69 -3.74 25.88
C ALA A 231 0.59 -4.04 26.66
N ALA A 232 1.07 -3.05 27.43
CA ALA A 232 1.80 -3.15 28.69
C ALA A 232 1.99 -1.75 29.27
#